data_AF-A0A5J4QWL6-F1
#
_entry.id   AF-A0A5J4QWL6-F1
#
_cell.length_a   1.000
_cell.length_b   1.000
_cell.length_c   1.000
_cell.angle_alpha   90.00
_cell.angle_beta   90.00
_cell.angle_gamma   90.00
#
_symmetry.space_group_name_H-M   'P 1'
#
loop_
_entity.id
_entity.type
_entity.pdbx_description
1 polymer ?
#
loop_
_entity_poly.entity_id
_entity_poly.type
_entity_poly.pdbx_seq_one_letter_code
_entity_poly.pdbx_strand_id
1 'polypeptide(L)'
;RELFEKENYLKELWNVFWQKQTEDIKNYAALCIGRLYQGLPLPEQYTNILKTLRPLCHSADQYEARAALQTFCGLAEVQENHENFVTRDFLSELLILF
;
A
#
# COMPACT_ATOMS: atom_id res chain seq x y z
N ARG A 1 4.89 -13.20 -5.03
CA ARG A 1 4.30 -12.33 -6.09
C ARG A 1 4.06 -13.08 -7.39
N GLU A 2 5.08 -13.72 -7.98
CA GLU A 2 4.98 -14.45 -9.26
C GLU A 2 3.85 -15.49 -9.32
N LEU A 3 3.64 -16.27 -8.24
CA LEU A 3 2.52 -17.22 -8.17
C LEU A 3 1.14 -16.52 -8.22
N PHE A 4 0.99 -15.36 -7.58
CA PHE A 4 -0.26 -14.59 -7.62
C PHE A 4 -0.53 -14.00 -9.01
N GLU A 5 0.51 -13.65 -9.76
CA GLU A 5 0.39 -13.22 -11.14
C GLU A 5 0.02 -14.39 -12.04
N LYS A 6 0.73 -15.52 -11.90
CA LYS A 6 0.50 -16.75 -12.68
C LYS A 6 -0.94 -17.27 -12.52
N GLU A 7 -1.46 -17.27 -11.30
CA GLU A 7 -2.81 -17.74 -10.98
C GLU A 7 -3.87 -16.63 -11.12
N ASN A 8 -3.53 -15.46 -11.68
CA ASN A 8 -4.43 -14.32 -11.91
C ASN A 8 -5.02 -13.66 -10.63
N TYR A 9 -4.62 -14.10 -9.43
CA TYR A 9 -5.05 -13.53 -8.15
C TYR A 9 -4.66 -12.05 -7.97
N LEU A 10 -3.54 -11.61 -8.55
CA LEU A 10 -3.19 -10.19 -8.48
C LEU A 10 -4.21 -9.31 -9.23
N LYS A 11 -4.75 -9.79 -10.34
CA LYS A 11 -5.81 -9.10 -11.09
C LYS A 11 -7.12 -9.08 -10.29
N GLU A 12 -7.44 -10.17 -9.61
CA GLU A 12 -8.62 -10.25 -8.75
C GLU A 12 -8.54 -9.29 -7.57
N LEU A 13 -7.39 -9.24 -6.88
CA LEU A 13 -7.13 -8.27 -5.81
C LEU A 13 -7.29 -6.82 -6.32
N TRP A 14 -6.81 -6.54 -7.53
CA TRP A 14 -6.97 -5.22 -8.14
C TRP A 14 -8.42 -4.87 -8.44
N ASN A 15 -9.21 -5.83 -8.93
CA ASN A 15 -10.64 -5.64 -9.14
C ASN A 15 -11.35 -5.38 -7.81
N VAL A 16 -11.03 -6.13 -6.75
CA VAL A 16 -11.59 -5.93 -5.40
C VAL A 16 -11.29 -4.52 -4.88
N PHE A 17 -10.07 -4.01 -5.11
CA PHE A 17 -9.68 -2.66 -4.70
C PHE A 17 -10.53 -1.54 -5.35
N TRP A 18 -11.01 -1.73 -6.58
CA TRP A 18 -11.79 -0.73 -7.32
C TRP A 18 -13.30 -0.91 -7.27
N GLN A 19 -13.77 -2.13 -6.99
CA GLN A 19 -15.20 -2.41 -6.92
C GLN A 19 -15.85 -1.70 -5.73
N LYS A 20 -17.17 -1.51 -5.80
CA LYS A 20 -17.96 -0.99 -4.68
C LYS A 20 -18.01 -2.04 -3.57
N GLN A 21 -17.03 -1.98 -2.68
CA GLN A 21 -16.87 -2.83 -1.50
C GLN A 21 -16.91 -1.97 -0.23
N THR A 22 -16.85 -2.60 0.94
CA THR A 22 -16.61 -1.88 2.20
C THR A 22 -15.21 -1.27 2.21
N GLU A 23 -15.01 -0.23 3.02
CA GLU A 23 -13.67 0.37 3.20
C GLU A 23 -12.67 -0.66 3.69
N ASP A 24 -13.06 -1.54 4.62
CA ASP A 24 -12.22 -2.62 5.12
C ASP A 24 -11.71 -3.53 4.00
N ILE A 25 -12.59 -3.99 3.11
CA ILE A 25 -12.20 -4.87 1.99
C ILE A 25 -11.21 -4.15 1.07
N LYS A 26 -11.43 -2.86 0.82
CA LYS A 26 -10.51 -2.03 0.02
C LYS A 26 -9.16 -1.87 0.73
N ASN A 27 -9.16 -1.65 2.04
CA ASN A 27 -7.95 -1.54 2.86
C ASN A 27 -7.15 -2.84 2.83
N TYR A 28 -7.80 -4.00 3.00
CA TYR A 28 -7.17 -5.30 2.89
C TYR A 28 -6.60 -5.57 1.49
N ALA A 29 -7.33 -5.21 0.43
CA ALA A 29 -6.81 -5.34 -0.94
C ALA A 29 -5.54 -4.48 -1.15
N ALA A 30 -5.55 -3.23 -0.66
CA ALA A 30 -4.39 -2.35 -0.72
C ALA A 30 -3.19 -2.91 0.06
N LEU A 31 -3.40 -3.43 1.27
CA LEU A 31 -2.38 -4.08 2.08
C LEU A 31 -1.80 -5.32 1.38
N CYS A 32 -2.65 -6.18 0.82
CA CYS A 32 -2.22 -7.37 0.09
C CYS A 32 -1.37 -7.01 -1.13
N ILE A 33 -1.82 -6.07 -1.95
CA ILE A 33 -1.06 -5.63 -3.14
C ILE A 33 0.26 -5.01 -2.69
N GLY A 34 0.25 -4.11 -1.71
CA GLY A 34 1.47 -3.47 -1.21
C GLY A 34 2.50 -4.48 -0.70
N ARG A 35 2.06 -5.50 0.05
CA ARG A 35 2.94 -6.58 0.55
C ARG A 35 3.46 -7.50 -0.55
N LEU A 36 2.69 -7.73 -1.62
CA LEU A 36 3.17 -8.48 -2.78
C LEU A 36 4.30 -7.76 -3.51
N TYR A 37 4.36 -6.43 -3.40
CA TYR A 37 5.41 -5.58 -3.96
C TYR A 37 6.43 -5.10 -2.91
N GLN A 38 6.41 -5.64 -1.69
CA GLN A 38 7.45 -5.35 -0.71
C GLN A 38 8.82 -5.82 -1.25
N GLY A 39 9.80 -4.93 -1.24
CA GLY A 39 11.12 -5.20 -1.82
C GLY A 39 11.16 -5.26 -3.36
N LEU A 40 10.11 -4.80 -4.04
CA LEU A 40 10.02 -4.71 -5.50
C LEU A 40 9.55 -3.31 -5.94
N PRO A 41 9.92 -2.85 -7.16
CA PRO A 41 9.31 -1.65 -7.73
C PRO A 41 7.80 -1.84 -7.84
N LEU A 42 7.03 -0.86 -7.38
CA LEU A 42 5.58 -0.82 -7.45
C LEU A 42 5.17 -0.35 -8.85
N PRO A 43 4.49 -1.19 -9.66
CA PRO A 43 4.03 -0.79 -10.98
C PRO A 43 3.07 0.40 -10.91
N GLU A 44 3.16 1.30 -11.90
CA GLU A 44 2.34 2.52 -11.99
C GLU A 44 0.85 2.24 -11.78
N GLN A 45 0.35 1.15 -12.36
CA GLN A 45 -1.05 0.76 -12.22
C GLN A 45 -1.48 0.57 -10.76
N TYR A 46 -0.59 0.13 -9.87
CA TYR A 46 -0.88 -0.13 -8.45
C TYR A 46 -0.59 1.06 -7.53
N THR A 47 -0.01 2.16 -8.01
CA THR A 47 0.35 3.33 -7.18
C THR A 47 -0.85 3.92 -6.41
N ASN A 48 -2.07 3.77 -6.94
CA ASN A 48 -3.29 4.23 -6.27
C ASN A 48 -3.54 3.55 -4.90
N ILE A 49 -2.94 2.39 -4.59
CA ILE A 49 -3.04 1.80 -3.24
C ILE A 49 -2.43 2.71 -2.18
N LEU A 50 -1.45 3.55 -2.53
CA LEU A 50 -0.78 4.46 -1.60
C LEU A 50 -1.75 5.50 -1.03
N LYS A 51 -2.78 5.89 -1.79
CA LYS A 51 -3.85 6.78 -1.31
C LYS A 51 -4.72 6.12 -0.23
N THR A 52 -4.75 4.80 -0.18
CA THR A 52 -5.42 4.03 0.88
C THR A 52 -4.47 3.72 2.04
N LEU A 53 -3.23 3.33 1.76
CA LEU A 53 -2.26 3.00 2.80
C LEU A 53 -1.85 4.19 3.67
N ARG A 54 -1.68 5.38 3.07
CA ARG A 54 -1.22 6.58 3.78
C ARG A 54 -2.15 7.01 4.93
N PRO A 55 -3.48 7.19 4.74
CA PRO A 55 -4.37 7.48 5.87
C PRO A 55 -4.48 6.29 6.84
N LEU A 56 -4.38 5.04 6.35
CA LEU A 56 -4.45 3.85 7.20
C LEU A 56 -3.30 3.78 8.20
N CYS A 57 -2.14 4.36 7.90
CA CYS A 57 -1.03 4.50 8.86
C CYS A 57 -1.39 5.33 10.11
N HIS A 58 -2.46 6.12 10.04
CA HIS A 58 -2.99 6.92 11.15
C HIS A 58 -4.33 6.37 11.69
N SER A 59 -4.69 5.12 11.38
CA SER A 59 -5.90 4.51 11.91
C SER A 59 -5.89 4.52 13.45
N ALA A 60 -7.06 4.76 14.05
CA ALA A 60 -7.24 4.60 15.49
C ALA A 60 -7.12 3.13 15.91
N ASP A 61 -7.36 2.21 14.97
CA ASP A 61 -7.04 0.80 15.14
C ASP A 61 -5.53 0.57 14.99
N GLN A 62 -4.88 0.21 16.10
CA GLN A 62 -3.43 -0.01 16.14
C GLN A 62 -2.97 -1.16 15.26
N TYR A 63 -3.81 -2.18 15.05
CA TYR A 63 -3.48 -3.30 14.17
C TYR A 63 -3.47 -2.86 12.72
N GLU A 64 -4.48 -2.09 12.30
CA GLU A 64 -4.52 -1.51 10.95
C GLU A 64 -3.36 -0.56 10.70
N ALA A 65 -3.12 0.37 11.64
CA ALA A 65 -2.03 1.33 11.54
C ALA A 65 -0.67 0.64 11.43
N ARG A 66 -0.41 -0.37 12.27
CA ARG A 66 0.82 -1.16 12.21
C ARG A 66 0.95 -1.92 10.89
N ALA A 67 -0.12 -2.55 10.42
CA ALA A 67 -0.11 -3.29 9.15
C ALA A 67 0.18 -2.37 7.97
N ALA A 68 -0.39 -1.16 7.97
CA ALA A 68 -0.17 -0.14 6.96
C ALA A 68 1.26 0.38 7.00
N LEU A 69 1.77 0.77 8.16
CA LEU A 69 3.14 1.24 8.35
C LEU A 69 4.18 0.23 7.88
N GLN A 70 4.03 -1.05 8.26
CA GLN A 70 4.93 -2.12 7.80
C GLN A 70 4.93 -2.26 6.28
N THR A 71 3.75 -2.20 5.66
CA THR A 71 3.60 -2.29 4.20
C THR A 71 4.19 -1.05 3.51
N PHE A 72 3.94 0.14 4.07
CA PHE A 72 4.40 1.42 3.55
C PHE A 72 5.92 1.51 3.60
N CYS A 73 6.55 1.16 4.73
CA CYS A 73 8.01 1.10 4.86
C CYS A 73 8.63 0.07 3.91
N GLY A 74 8.03 -1.13 3.80
CA GLY A 74 8.55 -2.18 2.89
C GLY A 74 8.50 -1.81 1.40
N LEU A 75 7.58 -0.93 1.01
CA LEU A 75 7.57 -0.34 -0.34
C LEU A 75 8.62 0.77 -0.48
N ALA A 76 8.84 1.57 0.57
CA ALA A 76 9.81 2.66 0.59
C ALA A 76 11.27 2.18 0.66
N GLU A 77 11.53 0.91 0.98
CA GLU A 77 12.87 0.30 0.93
C GLU A 77 13.44 0.20 -0.51
N VAL A 78 12.59 0.35 -1.53
CA VAL A 78 12.96 0.23 -2.94
C VAL A 78 13.16 1.60 -3.55
N GLN A 79 14.34 1.85 -4.10
CA GLN A 79 14.73 3.16 -4.64
C GLN A 79 13.79 3.69 -5.72
N GLU A 80 13.34 2.80 -6.62
CA GLU A 80 12.40 3.12 -7.69
C GLU A 80 11.05 3.59 -7.16
N ASN A 81 10.69 3.23 -5.93
CA ASN A 81 9.45 3.68 -5.33
C ASN A 81 9.56 5.06 -4.67
N HIS A 82 10.77 5.59 -4.44
CA HIS A 82 10.98 6.80 -3.64
C HIS A 82 10.21 8.01 -4.18
N GLU A 83 10.05 8.15 -5.49
CA GLU A 83 9.26 9.26 -6.07
C GLU A 83 7.79 9.25 -5.63
N ASN A 84 7.25 8.08 -5.25
CA ASN A 84 5.90 7.96 -4.71
C ASN A 84 5.79 8.38 -3.24
N PHE A 85 6.93 8.46 -2.53
CA PHE A 85 6.99 8.73 -1.09
C PHE A 85 7.54 10.12 -0.78
N VAL A 86 8.50 10.61 -1.57
CA VAL A 86 9.09 11.94 -1.43
C VAL A 86 8.09 12.98 -1.92
N THR A 87 7.17 13.35 -1.02
CA THR A 87 6.28 14.50 -1.19
C THR A 87 7.01 15.78 -0.81
N ARG A 88 6.49 16.94 -1.24
CA ARG A 88 7.01 18.25 -0.79
C ARG A 88 7.00 18.38 0.75
N ASP A 89 6.09 17.68 1.41
CA ASP A 89 5.85 17.75 2.85
C ASP A 89 6.29 16.47 3.59
N PHE A 90 7.16 15.65 2.98
CA PHE A 90 7.57 14.36 3.52
C PHE A 90 8.02 14.41 4.99
N LEU A 91 8.77 15.46 5.36
CA LEU A 91 9.23 15.66 6.75
C LEU A 91 8.09 15.96 7.72
N SER A 92 7.08 16.72 7.27
CA SER A 92 5.89 17.01 8.07
C SER A 92 5.03 15.76 8.25
N GLU A 93 4.93 14.91 7.24
CA GLU A 93 4.21 13.64 7.32
C GLU A 93 4.93 12.63 8.23
N LEU A 94 6.27 12.60 8.18
CA LEU A 94 7.09 11.75 9.05
C LEU A 94 6.87 12.07 10.54
N LEU A 95 6.73 13.36 10.90
CA LEU A 95 6.46 13.80 12.27
C LEU A 95 5.06 13.44 12.79
N ILE A 96 4.15 13.03 11.92
CA ILE A 96 2.80 12.59 12.30
C ILE A 96 2.76 11.05 12.40
N LEU A 97 3.68 10.35 11.73
CA LEU A 97 3.79 8.89 11.72
C LEU A 97 4.59 8.33 12.91
N PHE A 98 5.38 9.17 13.60
CA PHE A 98 6.23 8.83 14.75
C PHE A 98 6.11 9.88 15.86
#